data_AF-A0A0G2FAU2-F1
#
_entry.id   AF-A0A0G2FAU2-F1
#
_cell.length_a   1.000
_cell.length_b   1.000
_cell.length_c   1.000
_cell.angle_alpha   90.00
_cell.angle_beta   90.00
_cell.angle_gamma   90.00
#
_symmetry.space_group_name_H-M   'P 1'
#
loop_
_entity.id
_entity.type
_entity.pdbx_description
1 polymer ?
#
loop_
_entity_poly.entity_id
_entity_poly.type
_entity_poly.pdbx_seq_one_letter_code
_entity_poly.pdbx_strand_id
1 'polypeptide(L)'
;MSDKGDRVYEHAEKSGGLTKRQKLRRHCAKWWWAHLIVLLAITALVICLIIFVAVPKIAQQRVDGADLTIQGIILSQAQSENFTMAINSTLRADDSIHAVIDPFEGVMFLEDWEPQTPFARLQFPQTTSASQSAINLTQFVDILDMNAFTVFNTWVLVNETLRVSVEGDTHLKVNGISRKYPVHFKKVVELKGLNNFNGTTVPESRVQLTPDENGDNFFGTVAIPNVSLLTFDIGNTTFINYLQGEDIGRVFVDNMVVRPGINNFTMHANISQTPILQVIQQRPFCEDGVLPMQLRGENVINNGQVLTYYRDSLGSTNQSVDIDVGDDLAELGLTITCSDTRRAELPLVS
;
A
#
# COMPACT_ATOMS: atom_id res chain seq x y z
N MET A 1 116.14 -19.19 -51.57
CA MET A 1 116.23 -19.93 -50.29
C MET A 1 115.56 -19.07 -49.25
N SER A 2 114.45 -19.40 -48.60
CA SER A 2 113.64 -20.61 -48.46
C SER A 2 112.23 -20.10 -48.11
N ASP A 3 111.24 -20.23 -49.00
CA ASP A 3 110.14 -21.22 -48.97
C ASP A 3 109.62 -21.68 -47.59
N LYS A 4 108.31 -21.44 -47.40
CA LYS A 4 107.27 -22.04 -46.54
C LYS A 4 106.18 -20.98 -46.37
N GLY A 5 104.97 -21.08 -46.91
CA GLY A 5 104.13 -22.25 -47.13
C GLY A 5 102.83 -22.03 -46.33
N ASP A 6 101.72 -21.89 -47.06
CA ASP A 6 100.36 -21.53 -46.65
C ASP A 6 99.84 -22.07 -45.30
N ARG A 7 98.88 -21.33 -44.71
CA ARG A 7 97.59 -21.89 -44.29
C ARG A 7 96.56 -20.82 -43.91
N VAL A 8 95.57 -20.69 -44.78
CA VAL A 8 94.27 -20.06 -44.50
C VAL A 8 93.46 -21.01 -43.61
N TYR A 9 92.97 -20.52 -42.47
CA TYR A 9 91.95 -21.20 -41.67
C TYR A 9 90.72 -20.29 -41.58
N GLU A 10 89.73 -20.64 -42.38
CA GLU A 10 88.37 -20.11 -42.35
C GLU A 10 87.64 -20.72 -41.14
N HIS A 11 87.45 -19.92 -40.09
CA HIS A 11 86.58 -20.28 -38.97
C HIS A 11 85.12 -20.03 -39.38
N ALA A 12 84.46 -21.07 -39.89
CA ALA A 12 83.02 -21.10 -40.03
C ALA A 12 82.36 -21.17 -38.64
N GLU A 13 81.88 -20.04 -38.14
CA GLU A 13 81.11 -19.95 -36.91
C GLU A 13 79.68 -20.47 -37.14
N LYS A 14 79.38 -21.67 -36.63
CA LYS A 14 78.01 -22.21 -36.59
C LYS A 14 77.13 -21.36 -35.66
N SER A 15 76.29 -20.52 -36.23
CA SER A 15 75.24 -19.82 -35.49
C SER A 15 74.17 -20.80 -35.00
N GLY A 16 74.31 -21.29 -33.76
CA GLY A 16 73.28 -22.08 -33.07
C GLY A 16 72.01 -21.26 -32.86
N GLY A 17 70.93 -21.58 -33.59
CA GLY A 17 69.64 -20.94 -33.42
C GLY A 17 69.05 -21.20 -32.03
N LEU A 18 68.92 -20.13 -31.22
CA LEU A 18 68.28 -20.17 -29.89
C LEU A 18 66.86 -20.77 -29.96
N THR A 19 66.59 -21.77 -29.11
CA THR A 19 65.28 -22.45 -29.00
C THR A 19 64.18 -21.49 -28.54
N LYS A 20 62.93 -21.72 -28.96
CA LYS A 20 61.75 -20.84 -28.67
C LYS A 20 61.61 -20.49 -27.17
N ARG A 21 61.94 -21.42 -26.27
CA ARG A 21 61.98 -21.21 -24.81
C ARG A 21 63.06 -20.22 -24.34
N GLN A 22 64.25 -20.24 -24.93
CA GLN A 22 65.33 -19.30 -24.58
C GLN A 22 65.06 -17.88 -25.11
N LYS A 23 64.40 -17.76 -26.27
CA LYS A 23 63.94 -16.47 -26.81
C LYS A 23 62.82 -15.85 -25.96
N LEU A 24 61.85 -16.65 -25.50
CA LEU A 24 60.79 -16.18 -24.61
C LEU A 24 61.35 -15.72 -23.25
N ARG A 25 62.30 -16.47 -22.67
CA ARG A 25 62.97 -16.10 -21.40
C ARG A 25 63.79 -14.81 -21.51
N ARG A 26 64.47 -14.59 -22.64
CA ARG A 26 65.22 -13.35 -22.92
C ARG A 26 64.30 -12.16 -23.23
N HIS A 27 63.13 -12.41 -23.84
CA HIS A 27 62.10 -11.40 -24.08
C HIS A 27 61.42 -10.95 -22.77
N CYS A 28 61.00 -11.90 -21.92
CA CYS A 28 60.45 -11.60 -20.59
C CYS A 28 61.48 -10.92 -19.67
N ALA A 29 62.77 -11.24 -19.77
CA ALA A 29 63.81 -10.55 -18.99
C ALA A 29 64.14 -9.14 -19.50
N LYS A 30 64.01 -8.87 -20.81
CA LYS A 30 64.34 -7.56 -21.42
C LYS A 30 63.15 -6.58 -21.41
N TRP A 31 61.92 -7.08 -21.44
CA TRP A 31 60.66 -6.30 -21.48
C TRP A 31 59.79 -6.51 -20.23
N TRP A 32 60.34 -7.06 -19.15
CA TRP A 32 59.67 -7.25 -17.85
C TRP A 32 58.89 -6.01 -17.41
N TRP A 33 59.50 -4.83 -17.53
CA TRP A 33 58.92 -3.55 -17.14
C TRP A 33 57.72 -3.15 -18.01
N ALA A 34 57.72 -3.49 -19.31
CA ALA A 34 56.59 -3.22 -20.19
C ALA A 34 55.41 -4.15 -19.90
N HIS A 35 55.67 -5.43 -19.61
CA HIS A 35 54.64 -6.37 -19.15
C HIS A 35 54.07 -5.96 -17.78
N LEU A 36 54.91 -5.45 -16.87
CA LEU A 36 54.48 -4.88 -15.60
C LEU A 36 53.56 -3.66 -15.81
N ILE A 37 53.92 -2.72 -16.70
CA ILE A 37 53.10 -1.55 -17.03
C ILE A 37 51.77 -1.95 -17.66
N VAL A 38 51.77 -2.89 -18.61
CA VAL A 38 50.53 -3.40 -19.23
C VAL A 38 49.66 -4.10 -18.19
N LEU A 39 50.25 -4.90 -17.30
CA LEU A 39 49.52 -5.55 -16.20
C LEU A 39 48.93 -4.52 -15.23
N LEU A 40 49.67 -3.47 -14.89
CA LEU A 40 49.16 -2.36 -14.08
C LEU A 40 48.03 -1.60 -14.79
N ALA A 41 48.16 -1.34 -16.09
CA ALA A 41 47.15 -0.67 -16.88
C ALA A 41 45.86 -1.51 -17.01
N ILE A 42 45.98 -2.82 -17.25
CA ILE A 42 44.86 -3.76 -17.25
C ILE A 42 44.22 -3.81 -15.87
N THR A 43 45.02 -3.90 -14.80
CA THR A 43 44.51 -3.91 -13.42
C THR A 43 43.74 -2.62 -13.12
N ALA A 44 44.28 -1.46 -13.49
CA ALA A 44 43.59 -0.17 -13.34
C ALA A 44 42.29 -0.13 -14.16
N LEU A 45 42.31 -0.59 -15.41
CA LEU A 45 41.12 -0.69 -16.26
C LEU A 45 40.05 -1.58 -15.63
N VAL A 46 40.43 -2.77 -15.12
CA VAL A 46 39.52 -3.69 -14.45
C VAL A 46 38.92 -3.04 -13.20
N ILE A 47 39.73 -2.37 -12.38
CA ILE A 47 39.25 -1.62 -11.21
C ILE A 47 38.26 -0.53 -11.63
N CYS A 48 38.56 0.24 -12.68
CA CYS A 48 37.65 1.23 -13.22
C CYS A 48 36.33 0.59 -13.70
N LEU A 49 36.39 -0.52 -14.45
CA LEU A 49 35.18 -1.22 -14.91
C LEU A 49 34.33 -1.72 -13.73
N ILE A 50 34.96 -2.25 -12.68
CA ILE A 50 34.25 -2.67 -11.46
C ILE A 50 33.55 -1.47 -10.81
N ILE A 51 34.28 -0.40 -10.53
CA ILE A 51 33.75 0.78 -9.82
C ILE A 51 32.65 1.48 -10.64
N PHE A 52 32.83 1.65 -11.94
CA PHE A 52 31.90 2.46 -12.76
C PHE A 52 30.75 1.66 -13.38
N VAL A 53 30.87 0.33 -13.55
CA VAL A 53 29.86 -0.49 -14.23
C VAL A 53 29.28 -1.56 -13.32
N ALA A 54 30.11 -2.30 -12.58
CA ALA A 54 29.63 -3.40 -11.75
C ALA A 54 28.93 -2.92 -10.47
N VAL A 55 29.54 -1.98 -9.72
CA VAL A 55 28.99 -1.51 -8.44
C VAL A 55 27.61 -0.84 -8.59
N PRO A 56 27.35 0.07 -9.56
CA PRO A 56 26.02 0.65 -9.73
C PRO A 56 24.94 -0.40 -10.02
N LYS A 57 25.26 -1.41 -10.85
CA LYS A 57 24.32 -2.50 -11.17
C LYS A 57 24.01 -3.36 -9.95
N ILE A 58 25.02 -3.69 -9.16
CA ILE A 58 24.83 -4.44 -7.91
C ILE A 58 24.01 -3.60 -6.93
N ALA A 59 24.31 -2.30 -6.77
CA ALA A 59 23.57 -1.39 -5.91
C ALA A 59 22.07 -1.35 -6.28
N GLN A 60 21.75 -1.22 -7.56
CA GLN A 60 20.37 -1.25 -8.05
C GLN A 60 19.69 -2.60 -7.77
N GLN A 61 20.34 -3.72 -8.11
CA GLN A 61 19.81 -5.06 -7.84
C GLN A 61 19.52 -5.31 -6.35
N ARG A 62 20.29 -4.70 -5.44
CA ARG A 62 20.04 -4.82 -4.00
C ARG A 62 18.84 -4.01 -3.55
N VAL A 63 18.68 -2.78 -4.05
CA VAL A 63 17.48 -1.99 -3.80
C VAL A 63 16.26 -2.73 -4.33
N ASP A 64 16.31 -3.27 -5.55
CA ASP A 64 15.23 -4.02 -6.18
C ASP A 64 14.91 -5.33 -5.42
N GLY A 65 15.93 -6.00 -4.89
CA GLY A 65 15.78 -7.27 -4.15
C GLY A 65 15.39 -7.13 -2.68
N ALA A 66 15.40 -5.92 -2.10
CA ALA A 66 14.98 -5.72 -0.71
C ALA A 66 13.47 -5.96 -0.53
N ASP A 67 13.10 -6.65 0.53
CA ASP A 67 11.71 -6.99 0.83
C ASP A 67 11.17 -6.03 1.90
N LEU A 68 10.09 -5.33 1.59
CA LEU A 68 9.43 -4.38 2.49
C LEU A 68 8.13 -5.01 2.98
N THR A 69 8.10 -5.39 4.25
CA THR A 69 6.88 -5.91 4.90
C THR A 69 6.24 -4.80 5.74
N ILE A 70 5.00 -4.46 5.45
CA ILE A 70 4.21 -3.52 6.26
C ILE A 70 3.58 -4.25 7.45
N GLN A 71 3.77 -3.75 8.67
CA GLN A 71 3.10 -4.25 9.87
C GLN A 71 1.86 -3.42 10.24
N GLY A 72 1.85 -2.14 9.91
CA GLY A 72 0.70 -1.27 10.15
C GLY A 72 0.89 0.12 9.57
N ILE A 73 -0.21 0.75 9.17
CA ILE A 73 -0.25 2.14 8.74
C ILE A 73 -1.37 2.84 9.50
N ILE A 74 -1.09 4.00 10.06
CA ILE A 74 -2.06 4.82 10.79
C ILE A 74 -2.20 6.14 10.05
N LEU A 75 -3.40 6.43 9.57
CA LEU A 75 -3.80 7.72 9.01
C LEU A 75 -4.62 8.45 10.08
N SER A 76 -4.08 9.56 10.58
CA SER A 76 -4.63 10.30 11.73
C SER A 76 -4.62 11.80 11.45
N GLN A 77 -5.39 12.56 12.25
CA GLN A 77 -5.45 14.01 12.11
C GLN A 77 -5.81 14.43 10.68
N ALA A 78 -6.77 13.71 10.09
CA ALA A 78 -7.19 13.91 8.72
C ALA A 78 -7.79 15.32 8.55
N GLN A 79 -7.34 16.00 7.50
CA GLN A 79 -7.79 17.33 7.07
C GLN A 79 -8.11 17.31 5.57
N SER A 80 -8.68 18.39 5.05
CA SER A 80 -9.10 18.43 3.65
C SER A 80 -7.96 18.26 2.64
N GLU A 81 -6.74 18.66 2.96
CA GLU A 81 -5.59 18.64 2.02
C GLU A 81 -4.37 17.88 2.54
N ASN A 82 -4.44 17.35 3.77
CA ASN A 82 -3.31 16.72 4.42
C ASN A 82 -3.75 15.77 5.54
N PHE A 83 -2.82 14.95 6.02
CA PHE A 83 -3.04 14.05 7.16
C PHE A 83 -1.70 13.64 7.76
N THR A 84 -1.73 13.12 8.99
CA THR A 84 -0.56 12.51 9.63
C THR A 84 -0.53 11.02 9.31
N MET A 85 0.54 10.55 8.68
CA MET A 85 0.79 9.15 8.38
C MET A 85 1.86 8.59 9.33
N ALA A 86 1.55 7.49 10.00
CA ALA A 86 2.54 6.67 10.69
C ALA A 86 2.64 5.29 10.04
N ILE A 87 3.84 4.87 9.66
CA ILE A 87 4.11 3.55 9.07
C ILE A 87 5.01 2.78 10.02
N ASN A 88 4.61 1.55 10.33
CA ASN A 88 5.46 0.54 10.94
C ASN A 88 5.72 -0.53 9.89
N SER A 89 6.98 -0.63 9.46
CA SER A 89 7.42 -1.58 8.44
C SER A 89 8.75 -2.22 8.82
N THR A 90 9.02 -3.38 8.24
CA THR A 90 10.28 -4.09 8.40
C THR A 90 10.90 -4.24 7.03
N LEU A 91 12.10 -3.70 6.86
CA LEU A 91 12.90 -3.89 5.67
C LEU A 91 13.85 -5.08 5.89
N ARG A 92 13.75 -6.09 5.02
CA ARG A 92 14.66 -7.21 4.99
C ARG A 92 15.52 -7.12 3.73
N ALA A 93 16.84 -7.04 3.94
CA ALA A 93 17.83 -6.97 2.87
C ALA A 93 18.93 -8.01 3.11
N ASP A 94 19.59 -8.43 2.03
CA ASP A 94 20.78 -9.29 2.09
C ASP A 94 21.89 -8.56 2.89
N ASP A 95 22.45 -9.23 3.91
CA ASP A 95 23.41 -8.70 4.86
C ASP A 95 24.87 -8.76 4.38
N SER A 96 25.11 -9.39 3.22
CA SER A 96 26.46 -9.56 2.66
C SER A 96 27.18 -8.25 2.30
N ILE A 97 26.44 -7.15 2.12
CA ILE A 97 26.99 -5.83 1.81
C ILE A 97 26.37 -4.79 2.73
N HIS A 98 27.20 -4.23 3.62
CA HIS A 98 26.80 -3.07 4.42
C HIS A 98 26.77 -1.81 3.55
N ALA A 99 25.56 -1.31 3.29
CA ALA A 99 25.27 -0.13 2.52
C ALA A 99 24.40 0.84 3.33
N VAL A 100 24.58 2.12 3.05
CA VAL A 100 23.76 3.20 3.58
C VAL A 100 22.97 3.79 2.41
N ILE A 101 21.66 3.86 2.55
CA ILE A 101 20.75 4.53 1.60
C ILE A 101 20.54 5.95 2.15
N ASP A 102 20.88 6.95 1.35
CA ASP A 102 20.68 8.35 1.69
C ASP A 102 19.18 8.66 1.87
N PRO A 103 18.84 9.67 2.69
CA PRO A 103 17.46 10.18 2.74
C PRO A 103 16.98 10.60 1.35
N PHE A 104 15.72 10.36 1.06
CA PHE A 104 15.11 10.73 -0.22
C PHE A 104 13.63 10.99 -0.09
N GLU A 105 13.08 11.68 -1.09
CA GLU A 105 11.66 11.89 -1.24
C GLU A 105 11.09 10.81 -2.16
N GLY A 106 10.03 10.14 -1.71
CA GLY A 106 9.28 9.18 -2.51
C GLY A 106 7.85 9.64 -2.73
N VAL A 107 7.28 9.29 -3.88
CA VAL A 107 5.88 9.51 -4.22
C VAL A 107 5.10 8.20 -4.17
N MET A 108 3.84 8.29 -3.76
CA MET A 108 2.91 7.16 -3.73
C MET A 108 1.86 7.27 -4.83
N PHE A 109 1.59 6.17 -5.53
CA PHE A 109 0.51 6.06 -6.51
C PHE A 109 -0.08 4.64 -6.51
N LEU A 110 -1.27 4.49 -7.07
CA LEU A 110 -1.87 3.19 -7.33
C LEU A 110 -1.16 2.53 -8.51
N GLU A 111 -0.60 1.32 -8.33
CA GLU A 111 0.17 0.64 -9.38
C GLU A 111 -0.70 0.27 -10.58
N ASP A 112 -1.95 -0.11 -10.32
CA ASP A 112 -2.91 -0.65 -11.29
C ASP A 112 -3.89 0.40 -11.86
N TRP A 113 -3.65 1.70 -11.62
CA TRP A 113 -4.52 2.78 -12.09
C TRP A 113 -3.77 3.75 -13.01
N GLU A 114 -4.13 3.75 -14.30
CA GLU A 114 -3.50 4.60 -15.31
C GLU A 114 -4.26 5.94 -15.54
N PRO A 115 -3.55 7.07 -15.75
CA PRO A 115 -2.11 7.20 -15.56
C PRO A 115 -1.74 7.12 -14.07
N GLN A 116 -0.52 6.65 -13.78
CA GLN A 116 0.04 6.50 -12.44
C GLN A 116 0.28 7.87 -11.79
N THR A 117 -0.80 8.52 -11.33
CA THR A 117 -0.78 9.87 -10.75
C THR A 117 -0.42 9.78 -9.27
N PRO A 118 0.66 10.45 -8.82
CA PRO A 118 1.01 10.54 -7.41
C PRO A 118 -0.08 11.21 -6.56
N PHE A 119 -0.46 10.57 -5.45
CA PHE A 119 -1.44 11.12 -4.50
C PHE A 119 -0.82 11.57 -3.17
N ALA A 120 0.37 11.08 -2.82
CA ALA A 120 1.05 11.44 -1.58
C ALA A 120 2.57 11.45 -1.77
N ARG A 121 3.24 12.18 -0.86
CA ARG A 121 4.69 12.31 -0.79
C ARG A 121 5.19 11.89 0.58
N LEU A 122 6.21 11.06 0.61
CA LEU A 122 6.83 10.54 1.83
C LEU A 122 8.31 10.95 1.87
N GLN A 123 8.78 11.39 3.04
CA GLN A 123 10.19 11.62 3.30
C GLN A 123 10.79 10.38 3.97
N PHE A 124 11.68 9.69 3.25
CA PHE A 124 12.39 8.54 3.79
C PHE A 124 13.69 8.99 4.47
N PRO A 125 13.89 8.65 5.76
CA PRO A 125 15.14 8.96 6.43
C PRO A 125 16.27 8.09 5.89
N GLN A 126 17.51 8.44 6.25
CA GLN A 126 18.66 7.59 5.96
C GLN A 126 18.45 6.22 6.60
N THR A 127 18.64 5.15 5.82
CA THR A 127 18.55 3.77 6.31
C THR A 127 19.83 3.01 6.02
N THR A 128 20.08 1.94 6.78
CA THR A 128 21.23 1.05 6.58
C THR A 128 20.73 -0.35 6.23
N SER A 129 21.50 -1.08 5.43
CA SER A 129 21.23 -2.48 5.12
C SER A 129 21.64 -3.38 6.30
N ALA A 130 20.89 -3.32 7.40
CA ALA A 130 20.88 -4.41 8.36
C ALA A 130 19.91 -5.51 7.87
N SER A 131 20.18 -6.76 8.23
CA SER A 131 19.40 -7.94 7.82
C SER A 131 17.91 -7.80 8.11
N GLN A 132 17.57 -7.05 9.16
CA GLN A 132 16.22 -6.66 9.51
C GLN A 132 16.25 -5.27 10.16
N SER A 133 15.59 -4.28 9.56
CA SER A 133 15.47 -2.93 10.12
C SER A 133 14.01 -2.56 10.27
N ALA A 134 13.58 -2.26 11.49
CA ALA A 134 12.27 -1.64 11.73
C ALA A 134 12.32 -0.18 11.28
N ILE A 135 11.42 0.20 10.38
CA ILE A 135 11.22 1.55 9.91
C ILE A 135 9.91 2.03 10.53
N ASN A 136 10.06 2.86 11.56
CA ASN A 136 8.96 3.58 12.20
C ASN A 136 9.02 5.03 11.73
N LEU A 137 8.14 5.38 10.80
CA LEU A 137 8.06 6.71 10.24
C LEU A 137 6.77 7.35 10.71
N THR A 138 6.83 8.60 11.18
CA THR A 138 5.64 9.41 11.43
C THR A 138 5.89 10.78 10.84
N GLN A 139 5.01 11.20 9.95
CA GLN A 139 5.16 12.46 9.24
C GLN A 139 3.80 13.01 8.82
N PHE A 140 3.80 14.31 8.59
CA PHE A 140 2.71 14.99 7.93
C PHE A 140 2.83 14.79 6.42
N VAL A 141 1.71 14.48 5.78
CA VAL A 141 1.64 14.14 4.35
C VAL A 141 0.62 15.05 3.68
N ASP A 142 1.09 15.76 2.66
CA ASP A 142 0.24 16.56 1.78
C ASP A 142 -0.39 15.67 0.70
N ILE A 143 -1.67 15.93 0.40
CA ILE A 143 -2.39 15.28 -0.71
C ILE A 143 -1.97 15.99 -2.00
N LEU A 144 -1.24 15.28 -2.86
CA LEU A 144 -0.70 15.84 -4.11
C LEU A 144 -1.78 15.98 -5.20
N ASP A 145 -2.67 15.01 -5.27
CA ASP A 145 -3.80 14.98 -6.22
C ASP A 145 -5.02 14.40 -5.51
N MET A 146 -6.05 15.23 -5.35
CA MET A 146 -7.26 14.86 -4.61
C MET A 146 -8.06 13.75 -5.29
N ASN A 147 -8.06 13.72 -6.63
CA ASN A 147 -8.77 12.70 -7.37
C ASN A 147 -8.08 11.34 -7.22
N ALA A 148 -6.76 11.29 -7.43
CA ALA A 148 -5.96 10.08 -7.22
C ALA A 148 -6.07 9.58 -5.77
N PHE A 149 -6.06 10.48 -4.79
CA PHE A 149 -6.25 10.11 -3.38
C PHE A 149 -7.66 9.59 -3.09
N THR A 150 -8.69 10.17 -3.70
CA THR A 150 -10.08 9.69 -3.58
C THR A 150 -10.25 8.30 -4.20
N VAL A 151 -9.63 8.05 -5.36
CA VAL A 151 -9.61 6.72 -5.99
C VAL A 151 -8.88 5.71 -5.11
N PHE A 152 -7.74 6.09 -4.53
CA PHE A 152 -7.03 5.26 -3.54
C PHE A 152 -7.94 4.89 -2.36
N ASN A 153 -8.59 5.87 -1.72
CA ASN A 153 -9.51 5.60 -0.60
C ASN A 153 -10.71 4.74 -1.02
N THR A 154 -11.19 4.90 -2.25
CA THR A 154 -12.27 4.08 -2.81
C THR A 154 -11.82 2.63 -2.98
N TRP A 155 -10.64 2.40 -3.55
CA TRP A 155 -10.08 1.05 -3.72
C TRP A 155 -9.77 0.37 -2.39
N VAL A 156 -9.26 1.13 -1.42
CA VAL A 156 -9.09 0.66 -0.05
C VAL A 156 -10.43 0.21 0.53
N LEU A 157 -11.51 0.95 0.32
CA LEU A 157 -12.83 0.59 0.82
C LEU A 157 -13.35 -0.70 0.15
N VAL A 158 -13.41 -0.72 -1.19
CA VAL A 158 -14.21 -1.72 -1.92
C VAL A 158 -13.47 -3.02 -2.23
N ASN A 159 -12.15 -3.01 -2.33
CA ASN A 159 -11.37 -4.18 -2.71
C ASN A 159 -10.87 -4.97 -1.49
N GLU A 160 -10.61 -6.27 -1.68
CA GLU A 160 -9.93 -7.11 -0.69
C GLU A 160 -8.44 -6.80 -0.60
N THR A 161 -7.82 -6.51 -1.75
CA THR A 161 -6.42 -6.10 -1.86
C THR A 161 -6.24 -5.03 -2.94
N LEU A 162 -5.16 -4.25 -2.82
CA LEU A 162 -4.74 -3.24 -3.80
C LEU A 162 -3.22 -3.12 -3.80
N ARG A 163 -2.63 -2.74 -4.93
CA ARG A 163 -1.19 -2.53 -5.06
C ARG A 163 -0.86 -1.04 -5.09
N VAL A 164 0.00 -0.62 -4.16
CA VAL A 164 0.47 0.76 -4.04
C VAL A 164 1.95 0.78 -4.30
N SER A 165 2.38 1.69 -5.17
CA SER A 165 3.78 1.90 -5.47
C SER A 165 4.33 3.08 -4.72
N VAL A 166 5.56 2.92 -4.24
CA VAL A 166 6.40 3.99 -3.71
C VAL A 166 7.61 4.12 -4.62
N GLU A 167 7.83 5.30 -5.17
CA GLU A 167 8.90 5.55 -6.14
C GLU A 167 9.69 6.82 -5.80
N GLY A 168 11.02 6.80 -5.91
CA GLY A 168 11.89 7.96 -5.71
C GLY A 168 13.35 7.69 -6.02
N ASP A 169 14.11 8.74 -6.33
CA ASP A 169 15.54 8.63 -6.61
C ASP A 169 16.37 8.88 -5.34
N THR A 170 17.39 8.04 -5.11
CA THR A 170 18.29 8.16 -3.96
C THR A 170 19.73 7.78 -4.31
N HIS A 171 20.62 7.85 -3.33
CA HIS A 171 22.00 7.44 -3.45
C HIS A 171 22.33 6.36 -2.44
N LEU A 172 23.02 5.32 -2.90
CA LEU A 172 23.49 4.22 -2.07
C LEU A 172 25.01 4.32 -1.89
N LYS A 173 25.47 4.23 -0.64
CA LYS A 173 26.89 4.21 -0.28
C LYS A 173 27.27 2.84 0.25
N VAL A 174 28.15 2.14 -0.45
CA VAL A 174 28.71 0.86 -0.02
C VAL A 174 29.89 1.10 0.93
N ASN A 175 29.93 0.41 2.07
CA ASN A 175 31.06 0.50 2.99
C ASN A 175 32.38 0.11 2.31
N GLY A 176 33.44 0.87 2.59
CA GLY A 176 34.75 0.69 1.96
C GLY A 176 34.92 1.40 0.61
N ILE A 177 33.85 1.98 0.05
CA ILE A 177 33.89 2.80 -1.16
C ILE A 177 33.44 4.22 -0.80
N SER A 178 34.29 5.23 -1.06
CA SER A 178 33.96 6.63 -0.73
C SER A 178 32.84 7.21 -1.61
N ARG A 179 32.65 6.64 -2.80
CA ARG A 179 31.66 7.08 -3.79
C ARG A 179 30.26 6.61 -3.45
N LYS A 180 29.29 7.52 -3.62
CA LYS A 180 27.86 7.21 -3.64
C LYS A 180 27.38 6.91 -5.06
N TYR A 181 26.46 5.97 -5.19
CA TYR A 181 25.91 5.54 -6.47
C TYR A 181 24.44 5.92 -6.55
N PRO A 182 23.99 6.59 -7.63
CA PRO A 182 22.57 6.86 -7.83
C PRO A 182 21.84 5.53 -8.01
N VAL A 183 20.70 5.40 -7.36
CA VAL A 183 19.81 4.26 -7.45
C VAL A 183 18.37 4.75 -7.51
N HIS A 184 17.55 4.05 -8.28
CA HIS A 184 16.13 4.33 -8.37
C HIS A 184 15.39 3.39 -7.41
N PHE A 185 14.71 3.94 -6.41
CA PHE A 185 13.91 3.17 -5.48
C PHE A 185 12.50 3.05 -6.01
N LYS A 186 12.05 1.82 -6.31
CA LYS A 186 10.66 1.52 -6.61
C LYS A 186 10.23 0.27 -5.87
N LYS A 187 9.16 0.37 -5.09
CA LYS A 187 8.56 -0.76 -4.38
C LYS A 187 7.06 -0.77 -4.57
N VAL A 188 6.56 -1.91 -5.04
CA VAL A 188 5.13 -2.21 -5.09
C VAL A 188 4.78 -2.99 -3.83
N VAL A 189 3.83 -2.47 -3.07
CA VAL A 189 3.33 -3.10 -1.84
C VAL A 189 1.88 -3.49 -2.07
N GLU A 190 1.56 -4.76 -1.82
CA GLU A 190 0.18 -5.22 -1.75
C GLU A 190 -0.39 -4.91 -0.36
N LEU A 191 -1.44 -4.10 -0.32
CA LEU A 191 -2.19 -3.78 0.89
C LEU A 191 -3.50 -4.56 0.89
N LYS A 192 -3.96 -4.94 2.07
CA LYS A 192 -5.35 -5.40 2.26
C LYS A 192 -6.27 -4.20 2.34
N GLY A 193 -7.37 -4.23 1.60
CA GLY A 193 -8.46 -3.28 1.74
C GLY A 193 -9.46 -3.70 2.83
N LEU A 194 -10.61 -3.03 2.84
CA LEU A 194 -11.66 -3.17 3.84
C LEU A 194 -12.78 -4.10 3.39
N ASN A 195 -12.77 -4.57 2.14
CA ASN A 195 -13.78 -5.44 1.54
C ASN A 195 -15.21 -4.94 1.81
N ASN A 196 -15.45 -3.66 1.55
CA ASN A 196 -16.71 -2.95 1.75
C ASN A 196 -17.29 -3.10 3.17
N PHE A 197 -16.42 -3.22 4.18
CA PHE A 197 -16.79 -3.52 5.57
C PHE A 197 -17.70 -4.76 5.71
N ASN A 198 -17.49 -5.77 4.86
CA ASN A 198 -18.26 -7.00 4.89
C ASN A 198 -18.19 -7.66 6.28
N GLY A 199 -19.35 -7.96 6.85
CA GLY A 199 -19.49 -8.46 8.21
C GLY A 199 -19.85 -7.39 9.25
N THR A 200 -20.18 -6.17 8.83
CA THR A 200 -20.79 -5.19 9.75
C THR A 200 -22.12 -5.70 10.30
N THR A 201 -22.29 -5.54 11.61
CA THR A 201 -23.53 -5.91 12.31
C THR A 201 -23.97 -4.80 13.25
N VAL A 202 -25.23 -4.86 13.66
CA VAL A 202 -25.80 -4.03 14.72
C VAL A 202 -26.16 -4.96 15.88
N PRO A 203 -25.21 -5.27 16.78
CA PRO A 203 -25.47 -6.19 17.89
C PRO A 203 -26.48 -5.67 18.91
N GLU A 204 -26.64 -4.36 19.01
CA GLU A 204 -27.55 -3.71 19.97
C GLU A 204 -28.25 -2.55 19.26
N SER A 205 -29.57 -2.53 19.32
CA SER A 205 -30.41 -1.45 18.82
C SER A 205 -31.53 -1.13 19.79
N ARG A 206 -32.16 0.03 19.58
CA ARG A 206 -33.43 0.41 20.18
C ARG A 206 -34.16 1.36 19.25
N VAL A 207 -35.47 1.16 19.12
CA VAL A 207 -36.38 2.07 18.43
C VAL A 207 -37.12 2.94 19.46
N GLN A 208 -37.37 4.20 19.11
CA GLN A 208 -38.28 5.09 19.83
C GLN A 208 -39.42 5.51 18.90
N LEU A 209 -40.67 5.39 19.35
CA LEU A 209 -41.83 5.79 18.54
C LEU A 209 -41.92 7.32 18.41
N THR A 210 -41.51 8.03 19.45
CA THR A 210 -41.42 9.50 19.46
C THR A 210 -39.95 9.88 19.33
N PRO A 211 -39.57 10.68 18.32
CA PRO A 211 -38.21 11.18 18.19
C PRO A 211 -37.78 12.01 19.40
N ASP A 212 -36.48 12.02 19.68
CA ASP A 212 -35.89 12.86 20.72
C ASP A 212 -35.81 14.35 20.31
N GLU A 213 -35.15 15.17 21.13
CA GLU A 213 -34.99 16.61 20.86
C GLU A 213 -34.19 16.91 19.58
N ASN A 214 -33.35 15.98 19.13
CA ASN A 214 -32.58 16.07 17.88
C ASN A 214 -33.35 15.50 16.68
N GLY A 215 -34.51 14.89 16.92
CA GLY A 215 -35.30 14.19 15.92
C GLY A 215 -34.84 12.75 15.67
N ASP A 216 -33.97 12.21 16.51
CA ASP A 216 -33.50 10.82 16.40
C ASP A 216 -34.50 9.87 17.04
N ASN A 217 -34.74 8.74 16.38
CA ASN A 217 -35.72 7.75 16.80
C ASN A 217 -35.19 6.32 16.72
N PHE A 218 -33.91 6.15 16.39
CA PHE A 218 -33.22 4.87 16.40
C PHE A 218 -31.81 5.07 16.96
N PHE A 219 -31.37 4.15 17.81
CA PHE A 219 -30.07 4.21 18.45
C PHE A 219 -29.48 2.80 18.54
N GLY A 220 -28.17 2.68 18.49
CA GLY A 220 -27.56 1.37 18.64
C GLY A 220 -26.04 1.40 18.71
N THR A 221 -25.47 0.21 18.77
CA THR A 221 -24.04 -0.04 18.62
C THR A 221 -23.83 -0.74 17.29
N VAL A 222 -22.96 -0.21 16.45
CA VAL A 222 -22.54 -0.85 15.20
C VAL A 222 -21.15 -1.45 15.37
N ALA A 223 -20.97 -2.70 14.94
CA ALA A 223 -19.70 -3.41 14.92
C ALA A 223 -19.17 -3.46 13.48
N ILE A 224 -18.06 -2.79 13.21
CA ILE A 224 -17.46 -2.67 11.87
C ILE A 224 -16.14 -3.44 11.82
N PRO A 225 -16.02 -4.47 10.96
CA PRO A 225 -14.78 -5.21 10.79
C PRO A 225 -13.79 -4.44 9.92
N ASN A 226 -12.52 -4.50 10.30
CA ASN A 226 -11.39 -4.05 9.51
C ASN A 226 -10.35 -5.16 9.44
N VAL A 227 -10.31 -5.86 8.30
CA VAL A 227 -9.38 -6.97 8.04
C VAL A 227 -8.00 -6.50 7.54
N SER A 228 -7.83 -5.19 7.36
CA SER A 228 -6.58 -4.57 6.91
C SER A 228 -5.62 -4.28 8.07
N LEU A 229 -4.41 -3.84 7.72
CA LEU A 229 -3.42 -3.31 8.67
C LEU A 229 -3.49 -1.77 8.77
N LEU A 230 -4.51 -1.16 8.17
CA LEU A 230 -4.69 0.28 8.08
C LEU A 230 -5.59 0.76 9.22
N THR A 231 -5.22 1.87 9.84
CA THR A 231 -6.09 2.62 10.76
C THR A 231 -6.50 3.93 10.11
N PHE A 232 -7.80 4.23 10.14
CA PHE A 232 -8.37 5.45 9.57
C PHE A 232 -9.07 6.28 10.64
N ASP A 233 -8.61 7.51 10.81
CA ASP A 233 -9.31 8.56 11.55
C ASP A 233 -10.30 9.28 10.62
N ILE A 234 -11.52 8.77 10.54
CA ILE A 234 -12.56 9.24 9.59
C ILE A 234 -13.29 10.46 10.15
N GLY A 235 -13.65 10.41 11.45
CA GLY A 235 -14.38 11.49 12.12
C GLY A 235 -15.90 11.25 12.14
N ASN A 236 -16.67 12.34 12.17
CA ASN A 236 -18.13 12.27 12.21
C ASN A 236 -18.66 11.94 10.82
N THR A 237 -19.40 10.84 10.73
CA THR A 237 -19.86 10.29 9.46
C THR A 237 -21.38 10.24 9.41
N THR A 238 -21.95 10.68 8.30
CA THR A 238 -23.38 10.59 8.01
C THR A 238 -23.59 9.65 6.83
N PHE A 239 -24.57 8.76 6.97
CA PHE A 239 -24.98 7.83 5.94
C PHE A 239 -26.47 8.06 5.61
N ILE A 240 -26.81 8.02 4.33
CA ILE A 240 -28.22 7.85 3.92
C ILE A 240 -28.56 6.38 4.08
N ASN A 241 -29.71 6.10 4.69
CA ASN A 241 -30.24 4.77 4.87
C ASN A 241 -31.37 4.52 3.87
N TYR A 242 -31.33 3.36 3.24
CA TYR A 242 -32.31 2.92 2.25
C TYR A 242 -32.92 1.58 2.67
N LEU A 243 -34.23 1.46 2.49
CA LEU A 243 -34.96 0.20 2.61
C LEU A 243 -35.70 -0.06 1.30
N GLN A 244 -35.45 -1.21 0.67
CA GLN A 244 -36.01 -1.54 -0.65
C GLN A 244 -35.76 -0.47 -1.73
N GLY A 245 -34.65 0.28 -1.61
CA GLY A 245 -34.27 1.37 -2.51
C GLY A 245 -34.93 2.73 -2.23
N GLU A 246 -35.82 2.82 -1.24
CA GLU A 246 -36.39 4.09 -0.76
C GLU A 246 -35.49 4.71 0.32
N ASP A 247 -35.20 6.00 0.23
CA ASP A 247 -34.49 6.76 1.29
C ASP A 247 -35.42 6.87 2.50
N ILE A 248 -35.02 6.25 3.61
CA ILE A 248 -35.79 6.25 4.84
C ILE A 248 -35.22 7.22 5.88
N GLY A 249 -34.05 7.82 5.67
CA GLY A 249 -33.45 8.70 6.68
C GLY A 249 -31.93 8.71 6.71
N ARG A 250 -31.38 9.25 7.80
CA ARG A 250 -29.94 9.39 8.01
C ARG A 250 -29.49 8.70 9.28
N VAL A 251 -28.32 8.07 9.20
CA VAL A 251 -27.59 7.46 10.32
C VAL A 251 -26.32 8.26 10.58
N PHE A 252 -26.03 8.50 11.84
CA PHE A 252 -24.90 9.28 12.32
C PHE A 252 -24.00 8.41 13.18
N VAL A 253 -22.70 8.47 12.90
CA VAL A 253 -21.64 7.81 13.68
C VAL A 253 -20.58 8.86 14.01
N ASP A 254 -20.43 9.15 15.29
CA ASP A 254 -19.49 10.17 15.76
C ASP A 254 -18.09 9.60 15.98
N ASN A 255 -17.07 10.42 15.68
CA ASN A 255 -15.65 10.14 15.96
C ASN A 255 -15.20 8.75 15.50
N MET A 256 -15.58 8.36 14.29
CA MET A 256 -15.27 7.05 13.72
C MET A 256 -13.76 6.92 13.47
N VAL A 257 -13.09 6.09 14.29
CA VAL A 257 -11.68 5.71 14.12
C VAL A 257 -11.61 4.20 13.92
N VAL A 258 -11.43 3.76 12.68
CA VAL A 258 -11.44 2.35 12.30
C VAL A 258 -10.03 1.78 12.41
N ARG A 259 -9.81 0.87 13.36
CA ARG A 259 -8.54 0.19 13.63
C ARG A 259 -8.60 -1.26 13.13
N PRO A 260 -7.46 -1.95 12.90
CA PRO A 260 -7.46 -3.38 12.61
C PRO A 260 -8.25 -4.18 13.65
N GLY A 261 -9.13 -5.06 13.20
CA GLY A 261 -10.05 -5.84 14.05
C GLY A 261 -11.51 -5.36 14.00
N ILE A 262 -12.30 -5.74 15.01
CA ILE A 262 -13.70 -5.29 15.15
C ILE A 262 -13.74 -3.98 15.91
N ASN A 263 -14.42 -2.98 15.35
CA ASN A 263 -14.58 -1.65 15.94
C ASN A 263 -16.04 -1.43 16.30
N ASN A 264 -16.32 -1.10 17.56
CA ASN A 264 -17.67 -0.80 18.01
C ASN A 264 -17.86 0.71 18.12
N PHE A 265 -18.91 1.22 17.47
CA PHE A 265 -19.28 2.62 17.53
C PHE A 265 -20.73 2.77 17.98
N THR A 266 -21.02 3.81 18.75
CA THR A 266 -22.40 4.22 18.98
C THR A 266 -22.92 4.93 17.74
N MET A 267 -24.15 4.64 17.36
CA MET A 267 -24.85 5.30 16.28
C MET A 267 -26.23 5.79 16.73
N HIS A 268 -26.70 6.84 16.08
CA HIS A 268 -28.06 7.36 16.22
C HIS A 268 -28.60 7.71 14.84
N ALA A 269 -29.92 7.73 14.69
CA ALA A 269 -30.53 7.94 13.39
C ALA A 269 -31.92 8.57 13.48
N ASN A 270 -32.23 9.35 12.44
CA ASN A 270 -33.57 9.86 12.16
C ASN A 270 -34.11 9.09 10.97
N ILE A 271 -35.08 8.20 11.25
CA ILE A 271 -35.62 7.23 10.30
C ILE A 271 -37.15 7.36 10.20
N SER A 272 -37.65 7.40 8.98
CA SER A 272 -39.07 7.36 8.64
C SER A 272 -39.67 6.01 9.00
N GLN A 273 -40.64 5.99 9.90
CA GLN A 273 -41.23 4.74 10.41
C GLN A 273 -42.23 4.09 9.44
N THR A 274 -42.86 4.88 8.56
CA THR A 274 -43.91 4.36 7.66
C THR A 274 -43.40 3.28 6.69
N PRO A 275 -42.27 3.47 5.97
CA PRO A 275 -41.72 2.42 5.11
C PRO A 275 -41.34 1.16 5.89
N ILE A 276 -40.79 1.30 7.10
CA ILE A 276 -40.45 0.17 7.98
C ILE A 276 -41.69 -0.66 8.31
N LEU A 277 -42.75 -0.03 8.79
CA LEU A 277 -44.00 -0.72 9.15
C LEU A 277 -44.65 -1.42 7.95
N GLN A 278 -44.52 -0.87 6.75
CA GLN A 278 -45.04 -1.48 5.53
C GLN A 278 -44.23 -2.71 5.09
N VAL A 279 -42.90 -2.64 5.20
CA VAL A 279 -42.00 -3.72 4.75
C VAL A 279 -41.96 -4.85 5.77
N ILE A 280 -41.91 -4.55 7.07
CA ILE A 280 -41.80 -5.57 8.14
C ILE A 280 -43.02 -6.50 8.21
N GLN A 281 -44.16 -6.10 7.66
CA GLN A 281 -45.36 -6.95 7.56
C GLN A 281 -45.35 -7.89 6.34
N GLN A 282 -44.34 -7.81 5.47
CA GLN A 282 -44.23 -8.65 4.28
C GLN A 282 -43.34 -9.85 4.57
N ARG A 283 -43.62 -10.99 3.94
CA ARG A 283 -42.69 -12.14 3.98
C ARG A 283 -41.44 -11.83 3.14
N PRO A 284 -40.24 -12.23 3.58
CA PRO A 284 -39.96 -13.03 4.79
C PRO A 284 -39.83 -12.21 6.08
N PHE A 285 -39.71 -10.90 6.01
CA PHE A 285 -39.36 -10.02 7.15
C PHE A 285 -40.33 -10.08 8.34
N CYS A 286 -41.59 -10.42 8.12
CA CYS A 286 -42.56 -10.60 9.19
C CYS A 286 -42.36 -11.86 10.04
N GLU A 287 -41.48 -12.78 9.61
CA GLU A 287 -41.22 -14.05 10.27
C GLU A 287 -40.10 -13.94 11.31
N ASP A 288 -39.06 -13.14 11.03
CA ASP A 288 -37.90 -12.92 11.90
C ASP A 288 -37.75 -11.47 12.37
N GLY A 289 -38.46 -10.51 11.77
CA GLY A 289 -38.34 -9.09 12.11
C GLY A 289 -37.08 -8.40 11.59
N VAL A 290 -36.29 -9.09 10.76
CA VAL A 290 -35.00 -8.60 10.28
C VAL A 290 -35.18 -7.85 8.98
N LEU A 291 -34.66 -6.62 8.92
CA LEU A 291 -34.73 -5.76 7.73
C LEU A 291 -33.33 -5.51 7.15
N PRO A 292 -33.12 -5.77 5.85
CA PRO A 292 -31.86 -5.46 5.18
C PRO A 292 -31.82 -3.98 4.81
N MET A 293 -31.13 -3.19 5.62
CA MET A 293 -30.92 -1.77 5.37
C MET A 293 -29.69 -1.58 4.49
N GLN A 294 -29.78 -0.68 3.51
CA GLN A 294 -28.64 -0.28 2.69
C GLN A 294 -28.16 1.10 3.11
N LEU A 295 -26.87 1.25 3.40
CA LEU A 295 -26.26 2.51 3.80
C LEU A 295 -25.34 3.02 2.68
N ARG A 296 -25.34 4.33 2.47
CA ARG A 296 -24.41 5.01 1.57
C ARG A 296 -23.86 6.26 2.23
N GLY A 297 -22.55 6.47 2.18
CA GLY A 297 -21.91 7.66 2.73
C GLY A 297 -22.49 8.94 2.11
N GLU A 298 -22.85 9.90 2.96
CA GLU A 298 -23.37 11.22 2.57
C GLU A 298 -22.40 12.33 2.91
N ASN A 299 -21.82 12.28 4.11
CA ASN A 299 -20.93 13.31 4.60
C ASN A 299 -19.90 12.76 5.59
N VAL A 300 -18.72 13.38 5.60
CA VAL A 300 -17.66 13.10 6.56
C VAL A 300 -17.06 14.42 7.01
N ILE A 301 -17.11 14.68 8.31
CA ILE A 301 -16.52 15.87 8.94
C ILE A 301 -15.50 15.41 9.98
N ASN A 302 -14.27 15.88 9.85
CA ASN A 302 -13.24 15.71 10.88
C ASN A 302 -12.59 17.05 11.15
N ASN A 303 -12.32 17.38 12.42
CA ASN A 303 -11.70 18.65 12.82
C ASN A 303 -12.38 19.91 12.23
N GLY A 304 -13.71 19.86 12.06
CA GLY A 304 -14.50 20.97 11.48
C GLY A 304 -14.37 21.13 9.96
N GLN A 305 -13.72 20.20 9.27
CA GLN A 305 -13.53 20.21 7.82
C GLN A 305 -14.26 19.05 7.15
N VAL A 306 -14.82 19.29 5.97
CA VAL A 306 -15.37 18.24 5.13
C VAL A 306 -14.23 17.49 4.46
N LEU A 307 -14.21 16.16 4.64
CA LEU A 307 -13.20 15.28 4.06
C LEU A 307 -13.78 14.60 2.81
N THR A 308 -13.61 15.25 1.65
CA THR A 308 -14.23 14.79 0.39
C THR A 308 -13.77 13.40 -0.01
N TYR A 309 -12.50 13.06 0.18
CA TYR A 309 -11.96 11.74 -0.17
C TYR A 309 -12.58 10.58 0.65
N TYR A 310 -12.97 10.82 1.91
CA TYR A 310 -13.71 9.82 2.69
C TYR A 310 -15.19 9.82 2.33
N ARG A 311 -15.81 11.00 2.19
CA ARG A 311 -17.22 11.12 1.77
C ARG A 311 -17.46 10.40 0.45
N ASP A 312 -16.64 10.69 -0.56
CA ASP A 312 -16.82 10.19 -1.91
C ASP A 312 -16.50 8.69 -1.99
N SER A 313 -15.52 8.22 -1.20
CA SER A 313 -15.23 6.78 -1.05
C SER A 313 -16.41 6.03 -0.40
N LEU A 314 -16.86 6.48 0.78
CA LEU A 314 -18.00 5.86 1.48
C LEU A 314 -19.32 5.98 0.70
N GLY A 315 -19.44 6.96 -0.20
CA GLY A 315 -20.58 7.14 -1.09
C GLY A 315 -20.49 6.31 -2.39
N SER A 316 -19.38 5.63 -2.66
CA SER A 316 -19.13 4.92 -3.92
C SER A 316 -19.89 3.60 -4.05
N THR A 317 -20.30 3.00 -2.92
CA THR A 317 -21.01 1.73 -2.84
C THR A 317 -22.07 1.77 -1.76
N ASN A 318 -23.08 0.90 -1.88
CA ASN A 318 -24.03 0.65 -0.79
C ASN A 318 -23.51 -0.50 0.08
N GLN A 319 -23.66 -0.36 1.39
CA GLN A 319 -23.40 -1.42 2.36
C GLN A 319 -24.73 -1.97 2.88
N SER A 320 -24.95 -3.28 2.75
CA SER A 320 -26.13 -3.93 3.33
C SER A 320 -25.84 -4.34 4.77
N VAL A 321 -26.74 -4.01 5.69
CA VAL A 321 -26.68 -4.38 7.10
C VAL A 321 -28.06 -4.87 7.53
N ASP A 322 -28.11 -6.08 8.05
CA ASP A 322 -29.32 -6.66 8.60
C ASP A 322 -29.54 -6.12 10.02
N ILE A 323 -30.74 -5.58 10.27
CA ILE A 323 -31.12 -5.01 11.57
C ILE A 323 -32.36 -5.74 12.08
N ASP A 324 -32.30 -6.25 13.31
CA ASP A 324 -33.44 -6.89 13.98
C ASP A 324 -34.37 -5.82 14.58
N VAL A 325 -35.27 -5.32 13.74
CA VAL A 325 -36.28 -4.35 14.17
C VAL A 325 -37.41 -5.05 14.92
N GLY A 326 -37.57 -6.37 14.76
CA GLY A 326 -38.59 -7.15 15.44
C GLY A 326 -38.38 -7.20 16.94
N ASP A 327 -37.15 -7.45 17.37
CA ASP A 327 -36.77 -7.43 18.78
C ASP A 327 -37.00 -6.03 19.39
N ASP A 328 -36.56 -4.97 18.71
CA ASP A 328 -36.78 -3.58 19.14
C ASP A 328 -38.28 -3.26 19.32
N LEU A 329 -39.14 -3.71 18.41
CA LEU A 329 -40.59 -3.51 18.49
C LEU A 329 -41.23 -4.36 19.59
N ALA A 330 -40.75 -5.57 19.82
CA ALA A 330 -41.24 -6.46 20.87
C ALA A 330 -40.97 -5.87 22.27
N GLU A 331 -39.83 -5.21 22.49
CA GLU A 331 -39.52 -4.48 23.72
C GLU A 331 -40.50 -3.33 23.98
N LEU A 332 -41.03 -2.73 22.92
CA LEU A 332 -42.09 -1.71 22.99
C LEU A 332 -43.50 -2.30 23.14
N GLY A 333 -43.64 -3.63 23.21
CA GLY A 333 -44.91 -4.33 23.31
C GLY A 333 -45.69 -4.40 21.98
N LEU A 334 -45.01 -4.19 20.85
CA LEU A 334 -45.59 -4.29 19.50
C LEU A 334 -45.29 -5.66 18.89
N THR A 335 -46.31 -6.29 18.31
CA THR A 335 -46.15 -7.60 17.65
C THR A 335 -46.21 -7.45 16.13
N ILE A 336 -45.26 -8.08 15.45
CA ILE A 336 -45.26 -8.12 13.98
C ILE A 336 -46.29 -9.15 13.51
N THR A 337 -47.06 -8.80 12.48
CA THR A 337 -48.00 -9.70 11.84
C THR A 337 -47.75 -9.73 10.35
N CYS A 338 -47.72 -10.94 9.78
CA CYS A 338 -47.60 -11.09 8.33
C CYS A 338 -48.90 -10.65 7.65
N SER A 339 -48.77 -9.74 6.69
CA SER A 339 -49.86 -9.37 5.80
C SER A 339 -50.20 -10.55 4.87
N ASP A 340 -51.45 -11.01 4.90
CA ASP A 340 -51.97 -12.04 4.00
C ASP A 340 -52.29 -11.41 2.62
N THR A 341 -51.27 -11.01 1.86
CA THR A 341 -51.45 -10.72 0.43
C THR A 341 -51.44 -12.02 -0.37
N ARG A 342 -52.46 -12.86 -0.13
CA ARG A 342 -52.85 -13.90 -1.09
C ARG A 342 -53.32 -13.15 -2.33
N ARG A 343 -52.64 -13.33 -3.47
CA ARG A 343 -53.02 -12.77 -4.78
C ARG A 343 -54.54 -12.75 -4.93
N ALA A 344 -55.11 -11.57 -5.15
CA ALA A 344 -56.41 -11.45 -5.77
C ALA A 344 -56.26 -12.00 -7.20
N GLU A 345 -56.33 -13.32 -7.37
CA GLU A 345 -56.69 -13.92 -8.64
C GLU A 345 -58.13 -13.46 -8.93
N LEU A 346 -58.22 -12.46 -9.80
CA LEU A 346 -59.46 -12.11 -10.48
C LEU A 346 -60.07 -13.40 -11.05
N PRO A 347 -61.32 -13.75 -10.72
CA PRO A 347 -61.98 -14.83 -11.41
C PRO A 347 -62.11 -14.41 -12.88
N LEU A 348 -61.49 -15.19 -13.77
CA LEU A 348 -61.78 -15.13 -15.20
C LEU A 348 -63.30 -15.33 -15.36
N VAL A 349 -63.98 -14.25 -15.72
CA VAL A 349 -65.38 -14.28 -16.13
C VAL A 349 -65.41 -14.83 -17.56
N SER A 350 -66.02 -16.01 -17.66
CA SER A 350 -66.57 -16.74 -18.83
C SER A 350 -65.73 -16.86 -20.10
#